data_AF-A0A432FL76-F1
#
_entry.id   AF-A0A432FL76-F1
#
_cell.length_a   1.000
_cell.length_b   1.000
_cell.length_c   1.000
_cell.angle_alpha   90.00
_cell.angle_beta   90.00
_cell.angle_gamma   90.00
#
_symmetry.space_group_name_H-M   'P 1'
#
loop_
_entity.id
_entity.type
_entity.pdbx_description
1 polymer ?
#
loop_
_entity_poly.entity_id
_entity_poly.type
_entity_poly.pdbx_seq_one_letter_code
_entity_poly.pdbx_strand_id
1 'polypeptide(L)'
;MRTGIANLPLHGGKAPRWLFQRMTRLAREITCHLVAEYGSREVLLRLADPYWFQAFGCVLGFDWHSSGVTTTACGALKEGIRGLEQELGLFAAGGKGAASRRTPAQITDVCEALGRDPAPLVQASKLSAKVDNTALQDGYQLYHHSFFTRDGQWSVVQQGMNDGNGMARRYHWLSEGLHSFVVEPHAAICCDRRQASLNLVDRESESAREAITEITRRPDREVAKTLAALPTLEMPRHHLLDAADIRPGQLRKVLLQTYERPPRDFQELLATPGPMSLT
;
A
#
# COMPACT_ATOMS: atom_id res chain seq x y z
N MET A 1 18.68 16.12 13.91
CA MET A 1 18.96 16.66 12.56
C MET A 1 17.93 16.04 11.61
N ARG A 2 17.05 16.82 10.96
CA ARG A 2 16.06 16.28 10.01
C ARG A 2 16.76 16.08 8.65
N THR A 3 17.04 14.83 8.28
CA THR A 3 17.66 14.45 7.01
C THR A 3 16.60 14.27 5.92
N GLY A 4 16.28 15.35 5.19
CA GLY A 4 15.61 15.33 3.89
C GLY A 4 14.12 14.93 3.86
N ILE A 5 13.38 15.46 2.89
CA ILE A 5 12.02 15.07 2.50
C ILE A 5 12.03 14.95 0.96
N ALA A 6 11.47 13.89 0.39
CA ALA A 6 11.55 13.59 -1.04
C ALA A 6 10.15 13.44 -1.66
N ASN A 7 9.65 14.54 -2.24
CA ASN A 7 8.32 14.60 -2.82
C ASN A 7 8.21 13.89 -4.18
N LEU A 8 7.21 13.01 -4.32
CA LEU A 8 6.94 12.25 -5.55
C LEU A 8 5.55 12.59 -6.14
N PRO A 9 5.34 13.80 -6.69
CA PRO A 9 4.12 14.15 -7.42
C PRO A 9 3.88 13.22 -8.61
N LEU A 10 2.61 12.87 -8.83
CA LEU A 10 2.19 12.05 -9.97
C LEU A 10 2.40 12.81 -11.27
N HIS A 11 3.30 12.30 -12.11
CA HIS A 11 3.50 12.80 -13.46
C HIS A 11 2.84 11.85 -14.46
N GLY A 12 1.93 12.40 -15.26
CA GLY A 12 1.38 11.72 -16.44
C GLY A 12 2.40 11.64 -17.58
N GLY A 13 2.31 10.61 -18.41
CA GLY A 13 3.14 10.45 -19.60
C GLY A 13 4.02 9.20 -19.60
N LYS A 14 4.79 9.04 -20.68
CA LYS A 14 5.77 7.95 -20.86
C LYS A 14 7.12 8.56 -21.22
N ALA A 15 8.19 7.96 -20.72
CA ALA A 15 9.54 8.30 -21.16
C ALA A 15 9.62 8.17 -22.69
N PRO A 16 10.12 9.19 -23.41
CA PRO A 16 10.32 9.10 -24.85
C PRO A 16 11.21 7.90 -25.18
N ARG A 17 10.91 7.20 -26.28
CA ARG A 17 11.63 5.97 -26.67
C ARG A 17 13.14 6.18 -26.78
N TRP A 18 13.57 7.32 -27.34
CA TRP A 18 14.99 7.66 -27.48
C TRP A 18 15.69 7.81 -26.13
N LEU A 19 15.01 8.38 -25.12
CA LEU A 19 15.56 8.54 -23.78
C LEU A 19 15.63 7.18 -23.10
N PHE A 20 14.55 6.41 -23.15
CA PHE A 20 14.51 5.06 -22.56
C PHE A 20 15.62 4.16 -23.13
N GLN A 21 15.89 4.21 -24.43
CA GLN A 21 17.00 3.46 -25.04
C GLN A 21 18.37 3.86 -24.46
N ARG A 22 18.61 5.15 -24.19
CA ARG A 22 19.84 5.62 -23.53
C ARG A 22 19.89 5.18 -22.07
N MET A 23 18.77 5.27 -21.35
CA MET A 23 18.62 4.79 -19.98
C MET A 23 18.97 3.31 -19.87
N THR A 24 18.43 2.47 -20.76
CA THR A 24 18.71 1.02 -20.79
C THR A 24 20.20 0.74 -20.96
N ARG A 25 20.87 1.43 -21.89
CA ARG A 25 22.31 1.26 -22.12
C ARG A 25 23.12 1.69 -20.90
N LEU A 26 22.82 2.85 -20.32
CA LEU A 26 23.55 3.33 -19.15
C LEU A 26 23.27 2.47 -17.90
N ALA A 27 22.03 2.03 -17.70
CA ALA A 27 21.67 1.13 -16.62
C ALA A 27 22.43 -0.20 -16.73
N ARG A 28 22.55 -0.75 -17.94
CA ARG A 28 23.38 -1.93 -18.19
C ARG A 28 24.82 -1.71 -17.74
N GLU A 29 25.50 -0.69 -18.26
CA GLU A 29 26.93 -0.47 -17.97
C GLU A 29 27.16 -0.23 -16.47
N ILE A 30 26.30 0.58 -15.82
CA ILE A 30 26.37 0.78 -14.37
C ILE A 30 26.22 -0.57 -13.64
N THR A 31 25.19 -1.35 -13.96
CA THR A 31 24.97 -2.64 -13.31
C THR A 31 26.10 -3.62 -13.55
N CYS A 32 26.62 -3.74 -14.77
CA CYS A 32 27.78 -4.58 -15.10
C CYS A 32 29.00 -4.18 -14.25
N HIS A 33 29.30 -2.88 -14.14
CA HIS A 33 30.39 -2.40 -13.29
C HIS A 33 30.16 -2.71 -11.80
N LEU A 34 28.93 -2.55 -11.30
CA LEU A 34 28.61 -2.90 -9.91
C LEU A 34 28.79 -4.38 -9.63
N VAL A 35 28.34 -5.22 -10.55
CA VAL A 35 28.48 -6.67 -10.42
C VAL A 35 29.94 -7.08 -10.51
N ALA A 36 30.72 -6.49 -11.42
CA ALA A 36 32.15 -6.80 -11.55
C ALA A 36 32.96 -6.42 -10.29
N GLU A 37 32.67 -5.26 -9.70
CA GLU A 37 33.44 -4.74 -8.56
C GLU A 37 32.96 -5.31 -7.21
N TYR A 38 31.64 -5.40 -7.00
CA TYR A 38 31.03 -5.71 -5.70
C TYR A 38 30.12 -6.94 -5.71
N GLY A 39 29.85 -7.52 -6.88
CA GLY A 39 28.90 -8.60 -7.07
C GLY A 39 27.43 -8.13 -7.13
N SER A 40 26.58 -8.92 -7.78
CA SER A 40 25.12 -8.69 -7.84
C SER A 40 24.38 -8.64 -6.48
N ARG A 41 24.95 -9.13 -5.37
CA ARG A 41 24.38 -8.88 -4.04
C ARG A 41 24.35 -7.38 -3.72
N GLU A 42 25.41 -6.66 -4.08
CA GLU A 42 25.49 -5.20 -3.86
C GLU A 42 24.42 -4.45 -4.65
N VAL A 43 24.03 -4.97 -5.82
CA VAL A 43 22.93 -4.39 -6.61
C VAL A 43 21.61 -4.49 -5.84
N LEU A 44 21.32 -5.62 -5.18
CA LEU A 44 20.10 -5.75 -4.37
C LEU A 44 20.08 -4.76 -3.19
N LEU A 45 21.22 -4.59 -2.51
CA LEU A 45 21.35 -3.63 -1.40
C LEU A 45 21.07 -2.20 -1.87
N ARG A 46 21.68 -1.81 -3.00
CA ARG A 46 21.55 -0.47 -3.58
C ARG A 46 20.15 -0.18 -4.10
N LEU A 47 19.45 -1.17 -4.66
CA LEU A 47 18.06 -1.02 -5.07
C LEU A 47 17.11 -0.89 -3.87
N ALA A 48 17.43 -1.51 -2.74
CA ALA A 48 16.67 -1.35 -1.50
C ALA A 48 16.94 -0.01 -0.80
N ASP A 49 18.09 0.62 -1.04
CA ASP A 49 18.38 1.97 -0.53
C ASP A 49 17.58 3.03 -1.33
N PRO A 50 16.69 3.79 -0.66
CA PRO A 50 15.83 4.76 -1.34
C PRO A 50 16.59 5.96 -1.94
N TYR A 51 17.71 6.36 -1.35
CA TYR A 51 18.52 7.48 -1.80
C TYR A 51 19.39 7.08 -2.98
N TRP A 52 20.04 5.90 -2.89
CA TRP A 52 20.81 5.37 -4.00
C TRP A 52 19.91 5.12 -5.21
N PHE A 53 18.74 4.51 -5.00
CA PHE A 53 17.79 4.28 -6.08
C PHE A 53 17.32 5.58 -6.74
N GLN A 54 17.08 6.63 -5.94
CA GLN A 54 16.73 7.95 -6.46
C GLN A 54 17.87 8.56 -7.28
N ALA A 55 19.11 8.49 -6.78
CA ALA A 55 20.29 8.98 -7.49
C ALA A 55 20.53 8.20 -8.79
N PHE A 56 20.35 6.88 -8.77
CA PHE A 56 20.43 6.03 -9.96
C PHE A 56 19.42 6.48 -11.02
N GLY A 57 18.15 6.67 -10.65
CA GLY A 57 17.13 7.19 -11.54
C GLY A 57 17.48 8.57 -12.14
N CYS A 58 18.05 9.48 -11.34
CA CYS A 58 18.53 10.77 -11.81
C CYS A 58 19.68 10.65 -12.82
N VAL A 59 20.67 9.80 -12.53
CA VAL A 59 21.81 9.54 -13.42
C VAL A 59 21.37 8.96 -14.76
N LEU A 60 20.31 8.15 -14.77
CA LEU A 60 19.72 7.65 -16.02
C LEU A 60 19.07 8.75 -16.86
N GLY A 61 18.86 9.95 -16.32
CA GLY A 61 18.31 11.10 -17.03
C GLY A 61 16.84 11.37 -16.72
N PHE A 62 16.36 10.96 -15.54
CA PHE A 62 15.01 11.27 -15.06
C PHE A 62 15.05 12.38 -14.00
N ASP A 63 13.98 13.17 -13.90
CA ASP A 63 13.91 14.23 -12.89
C ASP A 63 13.75 13.66 -11.48
N TRP A 64 14.49 14.28 -10.54
CA TRP A 64 14.59 13.85 -9.15
C TRP A 64 13.25 13.86 -8.38
N HIS A 65 12.27 14.63 -8.84
CA HIS A 65 10.96 14.80 -8.19
C HIS A 65 9.84 14.09 -8.96
N SER A 66 10.15 13.26 -9.95
CA SER A 66 9.12 12.58 -10.75
C SER A 66 8.77 11.21 -10.19
N SER A 67 7.49 10.94 -9.93
CA SER A 67 7.02 9.58 -9.66
C SER A 67 7.32 8.60 -10.81
N GLY A 68 7.55 9.10 -12.02
CA GLY A 68 7.96 8.27 -13.16
C GLY A 68 9.33 7.62 -12.98
N VAL A 69 10.18 8.15 -12.09
CA VAL A 69 11.56 7.68 -11.87
C VAL A 69 11.58 6.20 -11.52
N THR A 70 10.71 5.75 -10.62
CA THR A 70 10.69 4.37 -10.15
C THR A 70 10.32 3.41 -11.25
N THR A 71 9.23 3.68 -11.95
CA THR A 71 8.75 2.80 -13.01
C THR A 71 9.72 2.74 -14.19
N THR A 72 10.38 3.87 -14.50
CA THR A 72 11.28 3.96 -15.66
C THR A 72 12.66 3.41 -15.34
N ALA A 73 13.22 3.68 -14.15
CA ALA A 73 14.51 3.15 -13.73
C ALA A 73 14.46 1.62 -13.59
N CYS A 74 13.42 1.06 -12.94
CA CYS A 74 13.23 -0.39 -12.87
C CYS A 74 13.04 -1.01 -14.27
N GLY A 75 12.29 -0.35 -15.14
CA GLY A 75 12.12 -0.80 -16.54
C GLY A 75 13.43 -0.77 -17.33
N ALA A 76 14.21 0.31 -17.22
CA ALA A 76 15.49 0.47 -17.91
C ALA A 76 16.52 -0.54 -17.41
N LEU A 77 16.59 -0.79 -16.10
CA LEU A 77 17.44 -1.81 -15.51
C LEU A 77 17.07 -3.21 -15.99
N LYS A 78 15.79 -3.58 -15.91
CA LYS A 78 15.30 -4.89 -16.37
C LYS A 78 15.58 -5.12 -17.85
N GLU A 79 15.38 -4.10 -18.69
CA GLU A 79 15.73 -4.17 -20.10
C GLU A 79 17.25 -4.21 -20.32
N GLY A 80 18.01 -3.48 -19.49
CA GLY A 80 19.46 -3.37 -19.58
C GLY A 80 20.15 -4.71 -19.34
N ILE A 81 19.71 -5.46 -18.34
CA ILE A 81 20.29 -6.77 -18.01
C ILE A 81 19.75 -7.93 -18.87
N ARG A 82 18.80 -7.67 -19.79
CA ARG A 82 18.21 -8.74 -20.61
C ARG A 82 19.29 -9.43 -21.45
N GLY A 83 19.34 -10.76 -21.35
CA GLY A 83 20.32 -11.62 -22.01
C GLY A 83 21.65 -11.75 -21.27
N LEU A 84 21.82 -11.05 -20.13
CA LEU A 84 23.02 -11.08 -19.29
C LEU A 84 22.71 -11.61 -17.88
N GLU A 85 21.49 -12.08 -17.62
CA GLU A 85 21.03 -12.40 -16.27
C GLU A 85 21.86 -13.50 -15.62
N GLN A 86 22.24 -14.52 -16.38
CA GLN A 86 23.09 -15.62 -15.90
C GLN A 86 24.52 -15.15 -15.62
N GLU A 87 25.10 -14.34 -16.52
CA GLU A 87 26.46 -13.79 -16.36
C GLU A 87 26.55 -12.87 -15.14
N LEU A 88 25.53 -12.04 -14.93
CA LEU A 88 25.46 -11.13 -13.79
C LEU A 88 25.00 -11.82 -12.51
N GLY A 89 24.41 -13.02 -12.60
CA GLY A 89 23.71 -13.67 -11.50
C GLY A 89 22.57 -12.81 -10.95
N LEU A 90 21.94 -11.96 -11.78
CA LEU A 90 20.92 -11.00 -11.38
C LEU A 90 19.71 -11.13 -12.30
N PHE A 91 18.55 -11.41 -11.72
CA PHE A 91 17.30 -11.56 -12.45
C PHE A 91 16.31 -10.49 -12.02
N ALA A 92 15.51 -10.00 -12.97
CA ALA A 92 14.50 -8.98 -12.74
C ALA A 92 13.13 -9.41 -13.28
N ALA A 93 12.12 -9.37 -12.43
CA ALA A 93 10.73 -9.68 -12.73
C ALA A 93 9.80 -8.50 -12.42
N GLY A 94 8.61 -8.50 -13.02
CA GLY A 94 7.60 -7.48 -12.81
C GLY A 94 7.74 -6.22 -13.68
N GLY A 95 7.14 -5.13 -13.23
CA GLY A 95 7.09 -3.83 -13.91
C GLY A 95 5.83 -3.05 -13.56
N LYS A 96 5.41 -2.15 -14.46
CA LYS A 96 4.20 -1.33 -14.31
C LYS A 96 2.95 -2.05 -14.85
N GLY A 97 1.80 -1.87 -14.20
CA GLY A 97 0.50 -2.31 -14.70
C GLY A 97 0.40 -3.82 -14.91
N ALA A 98 0.09 -4.28 -16.13
CA ALA A 98 -0.01 -5.72 -16.41
C ALA A 98 1.28 -6.50 -16.14
N ALA A 99 2.45 -5.84 -16.22
CA ALA A 99 3.73 -6.48 -15.92
C ALA A 99 3.87 -6.82 -14.42
N SER A 100 3.33 -6.01 -13.50
CA SER A 100 3.40 -6.30 -12.06
C SER A 100 2.66 -7.60 -11.71
N ARG A 101 1.51 -7.84 -12.35
CA ARG A 101 0.69 -9.04 -12.13
C ARG A 101 1.35 -10.33 -12.65
N ARG A 102 2.26 -10.22 -13.61
CA ARG A 102 3.01 -11.37 -14.16
C ARG A 102 4.29 -11.70 -13.38
N THR A 103 4.61 -10.96 -12.32
CA THR A 103 5.84 -11.19 -11.54
C THR A 103 5.94 -12.63 -11.02
N PRO A 104 4.90 -13.23 -10.42
CA PRO A 104 4.99 -14.63 -9.96
C PRO A 104 5.34 -15.61 -11.08
N ALA A 105 4.72 -15.47 -12.25
CA ALA A 105 5.02 -16.34 -13.40
C ALA A 105 6.46 -16.15 -13.89
N GLN A 106 6.93 -14.90 -14.00
CA GLN A 106 8.32 -14.62 -14.39
C GLN A 106 9.35 -15.17 -13.40
N ILE A 107 9.04 -15.16 -12.09
CA ILE A 107 9.89 -15.79 -11.07
C ILE A 107 9.91 -17.31 -11.29
N THR A 108 8.75 -17.94 -11.53
CA THR A 108 8.66 -19.37 -11.85
C THR A 108 9.53 -19.72 -13.06
N ASP A 109 9.38 -19.01 -14.18
CA ASP A 109 10.15 -19.26 -15.40
C ASP A 109 11.68 -19.19 -15.15
N VAL A 110 12.13 -18.18 -14.39
CA VAL A 110 13.55 -17.99 -14.03
C VAL A 110 14.04 -19.13 -13.13
N CYS A 111 13.28 -19.50 -12.11
CA CYS A 111 13.65 -20.56 -11.19
C CYS A 111 13.69 -21.94 -11.87
N GLU A 112 12.76 -22.22 -12.78
CA GLU A 112 12.78 -23.44 -13.60
C GLU A 112 14.04 -23.52 -14.45
N ALA A 113 14.41 -22.43 -15.13
CA ALA A 113 15.65 -22.36 -15.92
C ALA A 113 16.92 -22.56 -15.08
N LEU A 114 16.87 -22.22 -13.78
CA LEU A 114 17.98 -22.38 -12.84
C LEU A 114 17.93 -23.68 -12.03
N GLY A 115 16.90 -24.51 -12.20
CA GLY A 115 16.70 -25.73 -11.41
C GLY A 115 16.47 -25.47 -9.91
N ARG A 116 15.75 -24.39 -9.56
CA ARG A 116 15.46 -23.99 -8.17
C ARG A 116 13.97 -23.99 -7.88
N ASP A 117 13.61 -24.18 -6.61
CA ASP A 117 12.23 -24.05 -6.16
C ASP A 117 11.77 -22.57 -6.25
N PRO A 118 10.73 -22.24 -7.05
CA PRO A 118 10.20 -20.89 -7.12
C PRO A 118 9.35 -20.47 -5.93
N ALA A 119 8.83 -21.43 -5.13
CA ALA A 119 7.80 -21.15 -4.14
C ALA A 119 8.20 -20.07 -3.11
N PRO A 120 9.43 -20.07 -2.54
CA PRO A 120 9.84 -19.03 -1.59
C PRO A 120 9.87 -17.62 -2.20
N LEU A 121 10.37 -17.48 -3.43
CA LEU A 121 10.48 -16.19 -4.12
C LEU A 121 9.12 -15.68 -4.59
N VAL A 122 8.25 -16.57 -5.08
CA VAL A 122 6.86 -16.25 -5.43
C VAL A 122 6.09 -15.78 -4.19
N GLN A 123 6.27 -16.46 -3.06
CA GLN A 123 5.66 -16.05 -1.79
C GLN A 123 6.17 -14.68 -1.35
N ALA A 124 7.48 -14.44 -1.39
CA ALA A 124 8.06 -13.15 -1.06
C ALA A 124 7.49 -12.01 -1.93
N SER A 125 7.46 -12.20 -3.25
CA SER A 125 6.86 -11.23 -4.19
C SER A 125 5.41 -10.92 -3.85
N LYS A 126 4.58 -11.96 -3.61
CA LYS A 126 3.16 -11.80 -3.27
C LYS A 126 2.95 -11.11 -1.93
N LEU A 127 3.70 -11.50 -0.90
CA LEU A 127 3.55 -10.94 0.45
C LEU A 127 4.00 -9.47 0.48
N SER A 128 5.13 -9.12 -0.13
CA SER A 128 5.56 -7.72 -0.22
C SER A 128 4.53 -6.84 -0.92
N ALA A 129 3.90 -7.33 -2.00
CA ALA A 129 2.82 -6.60 -2.66
C ALA A 129 1.54 -6.51 -1.81
N LYS A 130 1.21 -7.58 -1.08
CA LYS A 130 -0.01 -7.61 -0.26
C LYS A 130 0.11 -6.69 0.96
N VAL A 131 1.28 -6.63 1.58
CA VAL A 131 1.57 -5.74 2.70
C VAL A 131 1.40 -4.28 2.28
N ASP A 132 2.09 -3.87 1.22
CA ASP A 132 2.09 -2.48 0.75
C ASP A 132 0.71 -2.02 0.29
N ASN A 133 -0.11 -2.94 -0.24
CA ASN A 133 -1.43 -2.62 -0.76
C ASN A 133 -2.58 -2.80 0.25
N THR A 134 -2.40 -3.58 1.33
CA THR A 134 -3.52 -4.00 2.20
C THR A 134 -3.23 -3.81 3.68
N ALA A 135 -2.00 -4.10 4.13
CA ALA A 135 -1.65 -3.93 5.53
C ALA A 135 -1.38 -2.45 5.86
N LEU A 136 -0.93 -1.68 4.88
CA LEU A 136 -0.89 -0.22 4.92
C LEU A 136 -2.16 0.35 4.29
N GLN A 137 -3.09 0.83 5.11
CA GLN A 137 -4.34 1.44 4.64
C GLN A 137 -4.24 2.96 4.69
N ASP A 138 -3.42 3.47 3.77
CA ASP A 138 -3.05 4.88 3.62
C ASP A 138 -3.64 5.51 2.34
N GLY A 139 -4.49 4.77 1.62
CA GLY A 139 -5.11 5.21 0.38
C GLY A 139 -4.20 5.16 -0.86
N TYR A 140 -2.99 4.57 -0.78
CA TYR A 140 -2.14 4.34 -1.94
C TYR A 140 -2.40 2.96 -2.52
N GLN A 141 -2.73 2.90 -3.81
CA GLN A 141 -2.95 1.65 -4.53
C GLN A 141 -1.72 1.29 -5.37
N LEU A 142 -1.22 0.07 -5.22
CA LEU A 142 -0.06 -0.40 -5.97
C LEU A 142 -0.33 -0.48 -7.46
N TYR A 143 0.57 0.09 -8.26
CA TYR A 143 0.52 0.01 -9.72
C TYR A 143 1.84 -0.40 -10.37
N HIS A 144 2.89 -0.49 -9.57
CA HIS A 144 4.22 -0.93 -9.99
C HIS A 144 4.81 -1.87 -8.96
N HIS A 145 5.35 -2.98 -9.43
CA HIS A 145 6.05 -3.97 -8.62
C HIS A 145 7.21 -4.53 -9.44
N SER A 146 8.43 -4.31 -8.98
CA SER A 146 9.64 -4.88 -9.57
C SER A 146 10.38 -5.71 -8.53
N PHE A 147 10.66 -6.96 -8.89
CA PHE A 147 11.32 -7.95 -8.05
C PHE A 147 12.68 -8.28 -8.65
N PHE A 148 13.74 -8.16 -7.85
CA PHE A 148 15.10 -8.47 -8.24
C PHE A 148 15.64 -9.59 -7.37
N THR A 149 16.31 -10.57 -7.95
CA THR A 149 16.82 -11.73 -7.21
C THR A 149 18.19 -12.19 -7.68
N ARG A 150 18.95 -12.70 -6.71
CA ARG A 150 20.23 -13.40 -6.86
C ARG A 150 20.26 -14.50 -5.81
N ASP A 151 20.54 -15.73 -6.21
CA ASP A 151 20.80 -16.84 -5.28
C ASP A 151 19.76 -17.04 -4.14
N GLY A 152 18.50 -16.66 -4.36
CA GLY A 152 17.46 -16.71 -3.32
C GLY A 152 17.40 -15.47 -2.43
N GLN A 153 18.40 -14.59 -2.47
CA GLN A 153 18.29 -13.22 -1.95
C GLN A 153 17.52 -12.34 -2.93
N TRP A 154 16.78 -11.36 -2.42
CA TRP A 154 15.94 -10.52 -3.24
C TRP A 154 15.80 -9.10 -2.70
N SER A 155 15.45 -8.18 -3.61
CA SER A 155 14.98 -6.85 -3.28
C SER A 155 13.72 -6.55 -4.10
N VAL A 156 12.83 -5.75 -3.52
CA VAL A 156 11.57 -5.36 -4.18
C VAL A 156 11.43 -3.85 -4.11
N VAL A 157 11.15 -3.24 -5.26
CA VAL A 157 10.83 -1.82 -5.39
C VAL A 157 9.41 -1.70 -5.91
N GLN A 158 8.55 -1.05 -5.14
CA GLN A 158 7.11 -0.91 -5.43
C GLN A 158 6.71 0.55 -5.42
N GLN A 159 5.64 0.86 -6.16
CA GLN A 159 5.06 2.18 -6.10
C GLN A 159 3.53 2.11 -6.07
N GLY A 160 2.97 2.80 -5.07
CA GLY A 160 1.55 3.09 -4.94
C GLY A 160 1.23 4.50 -5.42
N MET A 161 0.02 4.70 -5.93
CA MET A 161 -0.51 6.02 -6.28
C MET A 161 -1.75 6.33 -5.45
N ASN A 162 -1.95 7.61 -5.12
CA ASN A 162 -3.18 8.10 -4.50
C ASN A 162 -3.76 9.19 -5.40
N ASP A 163 -4.83 8.86 -6.13
CA ASP A 163 -5.47 9.78 -7.07
C ASP A 163 -6.11 10.99 -6.37
N GLY A 164 -6.53 10.82 -5.11
CA GLY A 164 -7.17 11.88 -4.33
C GLY A 164 -6.23 13.03 -3.95
N ASN A 165 -4.93 12.75 -3.78
CA ASN A 165 -3.93 13.77 -3.43
C ASN A 165 -2.87 14.00 -4.51
N GLY A 166 -2.88 13.23 -5.61
CA GLY A 166 -1.94 13.38 -6.72
C GLY A 166 -0.51 12.95 -6.40
N MET A 167 -0.29 12.09 -5.40
CA MET A 167 1.04 11.67 -4.94
C MET A 167 1.30 10.19 -5.19
N ALA A 168 2.58 9.83 -5.32
CA ALA A 168 3.06 8.46 -5.26
C ALA A 168 3.77 8.17 -3.93
N ARG A 169 3.72 6.91 -3.50
CA ARG A 169 4.48 6.37 -2.37
C ARG A 169 5.32 5.21 -2.85
N ARG A 170 6.62 5.24 -2.53
CA ARG A 170 7.57 4.21 -2.95
C ARG A 170 7.98 3.35 -1.77
N TYR A 171 8.01 2.05 -1.98
CA TYR A 171 8.34 1.07 -0.95
C TYR A 171 9.54 0.25 -1.42
N HIS A 172 10.48 0.03 -0.49
CA HIS A 172 11.68 -0.74 -0.71
C HIS A 172 11.73 -1.89 0.29
N TRP A 173 12.08 -3.06 -0.22
CA TRP A 173 12.24 -4.28 0.56
C TRP A 173 13.57 -4.91 0.22
N LEU A 174 14.14 -5.58 1.22
CA LEU A 174 15.37 -6.34 1.11
C LEU A 174 15.19 -7.64 1.90
N SER A 175 15.56 -8.77 1.31
CA SER A 175 15.48 -10.07 2.00
C SER A 175 16.46 -10.18 3.16
N GLU A 176 17.61 -9.52 3.04
CA GLU A 176 18.64 -9.48 4.07
C GLU A 176 18.17 -8.65 5.26
N GLY A 177 18.20 -9.24 6.46
CA GLY A 177 17.68 -8.62 7.68
C GLY A 177 16.15 -8.68 7.83
N LEU A 178 15.43 -9.31 6.89
CA LEU A 178 13.99 -9.48 7.00
C LEU A 178 13.65 -10.60 7.99
N HIS A 179 13.10 -10.23 9.15
CA HIS A 179 12.68 -11.18 10.19
C HIS A 179 11.18 -11.52 10.13
N SER A 180 10.37 -10.63 9.56
CA SER A 180 8.92 -10.78 9.45
C SER A 180 8.42 -10.03 8.23
N PHE A 181 7.42 -10.58 7.53
CA PHE A 181 6.71 -9.86 6.45
C PHE A 181 5.68 -8.88 6.98
N VAL A 182 5.29 -8.97 8.25
CA VAL A 182 4.13 -8.26 8.82
C VAL A 182 4.46 -7.41 10.03
N VAL A 183 5.74 -7.31 10.40
CA VAL A 183 6.22 -6.45 11.50
C VAL A 183 7.46 -5.72 11.02
N GLU A 184 7.36 -4.41 10.85
CA GLU A 184 8.44 -3.52 10.36
C GLU A 184 9.25 -4.11 9.18
N PRO A 185 8.61 -4.56 8.08
CA PRO A 185 9.27 -5.39 7.07
C PRO A 185 10.04 -4.59 6.01
N HIS A 186 9.82 -3.27 5.94
CA HIS A 186 10.36 -2.41 4.89
C HIS A 186 11.80 -2.02 5.17
N ALA A 187 12.63 -2.04 4.13
CA ALA A 187 13.93 -1.36 4.16
C ALA A 187 13.72 0.16 4.13
N ALA A 188 12.73 0.64 3.38
CA ALA A 188 12.30 2.04 3.41
C ALA A 188 10.88 2.23 2.86
N ILE A 189 10.16 3.22 3.40
CA ILE A 189 8.95 3.78 2.79
C ILE A 189 9.20 5.27 2.53
N CYS A 190 9.23 5.67 1.27
CA CYS A 190 9.40 7.06 0.86
C CYS A 190 8.03 7.74 0.83
N CYS A 191 7.75 8.60 1.81
CA CYS A 191 6.52 9.38 1.86
C CYS A 191 6.72 10.75 2.55
N ASP A 192 6.04 11.76 2.04
CA ASP A 192 6.12 13.15 2.53
C ASP A 192 5.06 13.49 3.57
N ARG A 193 3.91 12.84 3.50
CA ARG A 193 2.75 13.13 4.36
C ARG A 193 2.46 11.97 5.30
N ARG A 194 2.57 12.28 6.59
CA ARG A 194 2.00 11.46 7.66
C ARG A 194 0.54 11.88 7.82
N GLN A 195 -0.36 10.96 7.56
CA GLN A 195 -1.77 11.10 7.85
C GLN A 195 -2.17 9.99 8.82
N ALA A 196 -3.29 10.15 9.53
CA ALA A 196 -3.86 9.04 10.28
C ALA A 196 -4.23 7.93 9.29
N SER A 197 -3.52 6.82 9.37
CA SER A 197 -3.70 5.65 8.51
C SER A 197 -3.56 4.39 9.35
N LEU A 198 -4.31 3.34 9.01
CA LEU A 198 -4.15 2.06 9.67
C LEU A 198 -2.88 1.37 9.15
N ASN A 199 -1.87 1.27 10.01
CA ASN A 199 -0.61 0.61 9.72
C ASN A 199 -0.55 -0.75 10.43
N LEU A 200 -1.05 -1.80 9.80
CA LEU A 200 -1.05 -3.15 10.39
C LEU A 200 0.33 -3.80 10.40
N VAL A 201 1.36 -3.20 9.81
CA VAL A 201 2.75 -3.71 9.94
C VAL A 201 3.56 -3.00 11.01
N ASP A 202 2.98 -2.00 11.66
CA ASP A 202 3.58 -1.36 12.83
C ASP A 202 3.72 -2.38 13.96
N ARG A 203 4.81 -2.34 14.70
CA ARG A 203 4.99 -3.20 15.88
C ARG A 203 3.83 -3.05 16.87
N GLU A 204 3.33 -1.83 17.08
CA GLU A 204 2.23 -1.54 18.01
C GLU A 204 0.89 -2.18 17.59
N SER A 205 0.76 -2.59 16.32
CA SER A 205 -0.46 -3.21 15.77
C SER A 205 -0.56 -4.73 15.99
N GLU A 206 0.23 -5.31 16.89
CA GLU A 206 0.22 -6.75 17.18
C GLU A 206 -1.16 -7.26 17.60
N SER A 207 -1.76 -6.65 18.61
CA SER A 207 -3.09 -7.02 19.11
C SER A 207 -4.16 -6.91 18.02
N ALA A 208 -4.06 -5.93 17.12
CA ALA A 208 -4.96 -5.79 15.99
C ALA A 208 -4.80 -6.95 14.98
N ARG A 209 -3.55 -7.32 14.65
CA ARG A 209 -3.28 -8.48 13.77
C ARG A 209 -3.82 -9.79 14.37
N GLU A 210 -3.62 -9.99 15.67
CA GLU A 210 -4.13 -11.16 16.39
C GLU A 210 -5.65 -11.20 16.38
N ALA A 211 -6.31 -10.11 16.75
CA ALA A 211 -7.77 -10.01 16.76
C ALA A 211 -8.37 -10.23 15.36
N ILE A 212 -7.80 -9.61 14.32
CA ILE A 212 -8.23 -9.82 12.92
C ILE A 212 -8.14 -11.30 12.56
N THR A 213 -7.02 -11.95 12.90
CA THR A 213 -6.81 -13.37 12.60
C THR A 213 -7.76 -14.26 13.41
N GLU A 214 -8.03 -13.93 14.67
CA GLU A 214 -8.96 -14.66 15.53
C GLU A 214 -10.39 -14.59 15.00
N ILE A 215 -10.84 -13.41 14.56
CA ILE A 215 -12.18 -13.22 13.97
C ILE A 215 -12.39 -14.15 12.77
N THR A 216 -11.36 -14.35 11.92
CA THR A 216 -11.47 -15.26 10.76
C THR A 216 -11.65 -16.73 11.13
N ARG A 217 -11.40 -17.11 12.38
CA ARG A 217 -11.56 -18.49 12.88
C ARG A 217 -12.91 -18.72 13.55
N ARG A 218 -13.72 -17.67 13.75
CA ARG A 218 -15.04 -17.77 14.38
C ARG A 218 -16.12 -18.16 13.36
N PRO A 219 -17.21 -18.82 13.78
CA PRO A 219 -18.34 -19.09 12.91
C PRO A 219 -18.93 -17.79 12.34
N ASP A 220 -19.21 -17.78 11.03
CA ASP A 220 -19.75 -16.61 10.32
C ASP A 220 -20.95 -15.96 11.02
N ARG A 221 -21.88 -16.78 11.55
CA ARG A 221 -23.06 -16.31 12.27
C ARG A 221 -22.74 -15.48 13.51
N GLU A 222 -21.67 -15.81 14.23
CA GLU A 222 -21.26 -15.06 15.42
C GLU A 222 -20.61 -13.73 15.05
N VAL A 223 -19.80 -13.74 13.99
CA VAL A 223 -19.18 -12.52 13.45
C VAL A 223 -20.26 -11.58 12.91
N ALA A 224 -21.19 -12.09 12.10
CA ALA A 224 -22.31 -11.32 11.56
C ALA A 224 -23.20 -10.72 12.67
N LYS A 225 -23.49 -11.49 13.73
CA LYS A 225 -24.25 -10.99 14.89
C LYS A 225 -23.50 -9.88 15.62
N THR A 226 -22.18 -10.03 15.78
CA THR A 226 -21.33 -9.00 16.42
C THR A 226 -21.29 -7.73 15.57
N LEU A 227 -21.14 -7.86 14.24
CA LEU A 227 -21.17 -6.74 13.31
C LEU A 227 -22.54 -6.03 13.31
N ALA A 228 -23.63 -6.78 13.33
CA ALA A 228 -25.00 -6.22 13.38
C ALA A 228 -25.31 -5.54 14.72
N ALA A 229 -24.63 -5.94 15.79
CA ALA A 229 -24.75 -5.33 17.12
C ALA A 229 -23.85 -4.10 17.31
N LEU A 230 -23.01 -3.75 16.31
CA LEU A 230 -22.22 -2.52 16.38
C LEU A 230 -23.17 -1.31 16.42
N PRO A 231 -23.02 -0.42 17.42
CA PRO A 231 -23.83 0.78 17.49
C PRO A 231 -23.45 1.68 16.30
N THR A 232 -24.29 1.65 15.26
CA THR A 232 -24.14 2.43 14.05
C THR A 232 -25.14 3.58 14.09
N LEU A 233 -24.64 4.80 14.04
CA LEU A 233 -25.46 6.00 13.90
C LEU A 233 -25.45 6.43 12.43
N GLU A 234 -26.37 5.88 11.65
CA GLU A 234 -26.56 6.31 10.27
C GLU A 234 -27.51 7.52 10.23
N MET A 235 -26.97 8.68 9.89
CA MET A 235 -27.73 9.91 9.68
C MET A 235 -28.05 10.10 8.20
N PRO A 236 -29.24 10.63 7.84
CA PRO A 236 -29.55 10.93 6.45
C PRO A 236 -28.61 11.96 5.85
N ARG A 237 -28.32 11.87 4.54
CA ARG A 237 -27.49 12.86 3.83
C ARG A 237 -28.21 14.18 3.53
N HIS A 238 -29.51 14.24 3.78
CA HIS A 238 -30.35 15.40 3.53
C HIS A 238 -30.59 16.18 4.83
N HIS A 239 -30.83 17.49 4.72
CA HIS A 239 -30.97 18.38 5.88
C HIS A 239 -32.41 18.55 6.38
N LEU A 240 -33.40 18.29 5.52
CA LEU A 240 -34.81 18.53 5.82
C LEU A 240 -35.43 17.30 6.48
N LEU A 241 -36.36 17.50 7.42
CA LEU A 241 -37.14 16.40 7.98
C LEU A 241 -38.32 16.09 7.07
N ASP A 242 -38.39 14.87 6.56
CA ASP A 242 -39.53 14.37 5.81
C ASP A 242 -40.51 13.63 6.72
N ALA A 243 -41.76 13.47 6.26
CA ALA A 243 -42.78 12.73 7.00
C ALA A 243 -42.37 11.28 7.29
N ALA A 244 -41.45 10.71 6.49
CA ALA A 244 -40.88 9.38 6.70
C ALA A 244 -39.92 9.31 7.90
N ASP A 245 -39.29 10.43 8.30
CA ASP A 245 -38.39 10.51 9.46
C ASP A 245 -39.17 10.58 10.79
N ILE A 246 -40.45 10.93 10.71
CA ILE A 246 -41.35 11.03 11.86
C ILE A 246 -42.06 9.70 12.04
N ARG A 247 -41.80 9.00 13.15
CA ARG A 247 -42.55 7.79 13.53
C ARG A 247 -43.92 8.18 14.09
N PRO A 248 -45.04 8.04 13.34
CA PRO A 248 -46.33 8.62 13.75
C PRO A 248 -46.87 8.02 15.04
N GLY A 249 -46.60 6.74 15.29
CA GLY A 249 -46.97 6.06 16.54
C GLY A 249 -46.26 6.63 17.77
N GLN A 250 -45.01 7.06 17.65
CA GLN A 250 -44.28 7.70 18.75
C GLN A 250 -44.76 9.13 18.97
N LEU A 251 -44.97 9.88 17.89
CA LEU A 251 -45.54 11.23 17.97
C LEU A 251 -46.91 11.22 18.66
N ARG A 252 -47.79 10.30 18.27
CA ARG A 252 -49.11 10.11 18.91
C ARG A 252 -48.97 9.78 20.40
N LYS A 253 -48.03 8.91 20.78
CA LYS A 253 -47.78 8.54 22.17
C LYS A 253 -47.36 9.75 23.01
N VAL A 254 -46.41 10.55 22.53
CA VAL A 254 -45.95 11.76 23.21
C VAL A 254 -47.09 12.76 23.36
N LEU A 255 -47.84 13.03 22.28
CA LEU A 255 -48.98 13.94 22.32
C LEU A 255 -50.08 13.49 23.28
N LEU A 256 -50.38 12.18 23.34
CA LEU A 256 -51.33 11.62 24.30
C LEU A 256 -50.84 11.77 25.74
N GLN A 257 -49.57 11.47 26.01
CA GLN A 257 -48.99 11.61 27.34
C GLN A 257 -49.04 13.08 27.82
N THR A 258 -48.71 14.03 26.94
CA THR A 258 -48.82 15.45 27.21
C THR A 258 -50.28 15.88 27.40
N TYR A 259 -51.22 15.30 26.66
CA TYR A 259 -52.65 15.60 26.80
C TYR A 259 -53.24 15.07 28.12
N GLU A 260 -52.89 13.85 28.51
CA GLU A 260 -53.34 13.22 29.76
C GLU A 260 -52.72 13.90 31.00
N ARG A 261 -51.56 14.54 30.84
CA ARG A 261 -50.85 15.29 31.89
C ARG A 261 -50.45 16.67 31.36
N PRO A 262 -51.40 17.59 31.23
CA PRO A 262 -51.16 18.88 30.62
C PRO A 262 -50.16 19.70 31.46
N PRO A 263 -49.03 20.13 30.87
CA PRO A 263 -48.09 21.02 31.56
C PRO A 263 -48.73 22.40 31.74
N ARG A 264 -48.36 23.08 32.84
CA ARG A 264 -48.88 24.41 33.17
C ARG A 264 -48.28 25.50 32.30
N ASP A 265 -47.05 25.31 31.85
CA ASP A 265 -46.33 26.23 31.00
C ASP A 265 -45.37 25.51 30.03
N PHE A 266 -44.71 26.28 29.16
CA PHE A 266 -43.80 25.74 28.16
C PHE A 266 -42.54 25.12 28.78
N GLN A 267 -42.11 25.59 29.95
CA GLN A 267 -40.94 25.05 30.64
C GLN A 267 -41.26 23.64 31.18
N GLU A 268 -42.45 23.44 31.75
CA GLU A 268 -42.93 22.13 32.18
C GLU A 268 -43.17 21.19 30.99
N LEU A 269 -43.60 21.73 29.83
CA LEU A 269 -43.69 20.96 28.58
C LEU A 269 -42.31 20.46 28.12
N LEU A 270 -41.28 21.31 28.11
CA LEU A 270 -39.92 20.92 27.74
C LEU A 270 -39.29 19.93 28.73
N ALA A 271 -39.68 19.99 30.00
CA ALA A 271 -39.25 19.05 31.03
C ALA A 271 -39.95 17.69 30.94
N THR A 272 -40.95 17.54 30.05
CA THR A 272 -41.64 16.27 29.85
C THR A 272 -40.71 15.27 29.14
N PRO A 273 -40.48 14.06 29.69
CA PRO A 273 -39.57 13.08 29.09
C PRO A 273 -39.98 12.70 27.66
N GLY A 274 -39.12 13.02 26.70
CA GLY A 274 -39.28 12.64 25.30
C GLY A 274 -38.84 11.19 25.02
N PRO A 275 -39.06 10.68 23.79
CA PRO A 275 -38.63 9.34 23.38
C PRO A 275 -37.11 9.18 23.32
N MET A 276 -36.36 10.29 23.32
CA MET A 276 -34.93 10.33 23.64
C MET A 276 -34.76 11.26 24.85
N SER A 277 -34.96 10.71 26.04
CA SER A 277 -34.50 11.38 27.25
C SER A 277 -33.00 11.14 27.36
N LEU A 278 -32.21 12.21 27.50
CA LEU A 278 -30.81 12.10 27.91
C LEU A 278 -30.79 11.67 29.38
N THR A 279 -30.76 10.36 29.62
CA THR A 279 -30.24 9.77 30.86
C THR A 279 -28.82 9.32 30.60
#